data_AF-A0A7V8IQU0-F1
#
_entry.id   AF-A0A7V8IQU0-F1
#
_cell.length_a   1.000
_cell.length_b   1.000
_cell.length_c   1.000
_cell.angle_alpha   90.00
_cell.angle_beta   90.00
_cell.angle_gamma   90.00
#
_symmetry.space_group_name_H-M   'P 1'
#
loop_
_entity.id
_entity.type
_entity.pdbx_description
1 polymer ?
#
loop_
_entity_poly.entity_id
_entity_poly.type
_entity_poly.pdbx_seq_one_letter_code
_entity_poly.pdbx_strand_id
1 'polypeptide(L)'
;MPNQKLPLKNYVPPINIKLSALWASLMFLYIYADYFMLFMKGHILKMNDGIMGPLGPATPQIMLGVSVLMIIPSLMIAACIILPPKINRIVNILFGVIYTLVIFAAAYGDDTPFWILFSVIEMAITLAICYFAFKWPRETQ
;
A
#
# COMPACT_ATOMS: atom_id res chain seq x y z
N MET A 1 -14.18 38.46 -29.62
CA MET A 1 -13.36 37.27 -29.94
C MET A 1 -13.69 36.19 -28.94
N PRO A 2 -14.12 34.98 -29.34
CA PRO A 2 -14.45 33.94 -28.39
C PRO A 2 -13.20 33.50 -27.63
N ASN A 3 -13.30 33.48 -26.30
CA ASN A 3 -12.23 33.14 -25.36
C ASN A 3 -11.97 31.62 -25.44
N GLN A 4 -11.24 31.20 -26.46
CA GLN A 4 -10.93 29.79 -26.71
C GLN A 4 -9.81 29.37 -25.74
N LYS A 5 -10.19 28.79 -24.60
CA LYS A 5 -9.23 28.26 -23.62
C LYS A 5 -8.33 27.23 -24.30
N LEU A 6 -7.02 27.44 -24.26
CA LEU A 6 -6.03 26.49 -24.76
C LEU A 6 -6.21 25.12 -24.07
N PRO A 7 -6.00 24.00 -24.77
CA PRO A 7 -6.14 22.67 -24.19
C PRO A 7 -5.09 22.42 -23.09
N LEU A 8 -5.47 21.65 -22.06
CA LEU A 8 -4.60 21.32 -20.94
C LEU A 8 -3.42 20.44 -21.41
N LYS A 9 -2.20 20.77 -21.01
CA LYS A 9 -1.01 19.98 -21.28
C LYS A 9 -0.95 18.76 -20.37
N ASN A 10 -0.82 17.57 -20.94
CA ASN A 10 -0.64 16.33 -20.17
C ASN A 10 0.83 16.21 -19.70
N TYR A 11 1.05 16.02 -18.40
CA TYR A 11 2.38 15.78 -17.83
C TYR A 11 2.52 14.29 -17.48
N VAL A 12 3.59 13.66 -17.96
CA VAL A 12 3.89 12.26 -17.66
C VAL A 12 4.92 12.22 -16.54
N PRO A 13 4.54 11.90 -15.29
CA PRO A 13 5.49 11.91 -14.20
C PRO A 13 6.52 10.78 -14.35
N PRO A 14 7.76 11.01 -13.88
CA PRO A 14 8.77 9.98 -13.73
C PRO A 14 8.27 8.77 -12.92
N ILE A 15 8.80 7.59 -13.24
CA ILE A 15 8.27 6.33 -12.68
C ILE A 15 8.51 6.18 -11.17
N ASN A 16 9.61 6.70 -10.66
CA ASN A 16 9.87 6.80 -9.23
C ASN A 16 8.79 7.58 -8.48
N ILE A 17 8.33 8.70 -9.05
CA ILE A 17 7.25 9.51 -8.46
C ILE A 17 5.92 8.75 -8.49
N LYS A 18 5.62 8.05 -9.60
CA LYS A 18 4.42 7.20 -9.68
C LYS A 18 4.43 6.11 -8.60
N LEU A 19 5.55 5.42 -8.42
CA LEU A 19 5.70 4.38 -7.40
C LEU A 19 5.58 4.94 -5.98
N SER A 20 6.24 6.07 -5.69
CA SER A 20 6.13 6.78 -4.40
C SER A 20 4.68 7.15 -4.09
N ALA A 21 3.95 7.70 -5.07
CA ALA A 21 2.54 8.03 -4.92
C ALA A 21 1.67 6.79 -4.66
N LEU A 22 1.94 5.66 -5.33
CA LEU A 22 1.21 4.41 -5.09
C LEU A 22 1.45 3.85 -3.68
N TRP A 23 2.69 3.88 -3.18
CA TRP A 23 2.97 3.50 -1.78
C TRP A 23 2.28 4.42 -0.78
N ALA A 24 2.25 5.73 -1.05
CA ALA A 24 1.54 6.69 -0.21
C ALA A 24 0.03 6.40 -0.20
N SER A 25 -0.57 6.17 -1.37
CA SER A 25 -1.98 5.78 -1.48
C SER A 25 -2.27 4.48 -0.72
N LEU A 26 -1.40 3.47 -0.84
CA LEU A 26 -1.52 2.21 -0.09
C LEU A 26 -1.52 2.46 1.43
N MET A 27 -0.60 3.27 1.93
CA MET A 27 -0.54 3.60 3.36
C MET A 27 -1.80 4.33 3.85
N PHE A 28 -2.36 5.23 3.05
CA PHE A 28 -3.64 5.87 3.41
C PHE A 28 -4.79 4.85 3.44
N LEU A 29 -4.85 3.91 2.50
CA LEU A 29 -5.86 2.86 2.51
C LEU A 29 -5.76 1.99 3.76
N TYR A 30 -4.55 1.53 4.13
CA TYR A 30 -4.34 0.78 5.37
C TYR A 30 -4.84 1.54 6.59
N ILE A 31 -4.50 2.83 6.70
CA ILE A 31 -4.94 3.66 7.83
C ILE A 31 -6.47 3.76 7.89
N TYR A 32 -7.14 3.98 6.75
CA TYR A 32 -8.60 4.09 6.74
C TYR A 32 -9.30 2.74 6.95
N ALA A 33 -8.75 1.65 6.41
CA ALA A 33 -9.26 0.29 6.62
C ALA A 33 -9.21 -0.08 8.10
N ASP A 34 -8.05 0.11 8.74
CA ASP A 34 -7.86 -0.13 10.17
C ASP A 34 -8.75 0.79 11.01
N TYR A 35 -8.85 2.06 10.64
CA TYR A 35 -9.70 3.01 11.34
C TYR A 35 -11.18 2.63 11.29
N PHE A 36 -11.69 2.21 10.12
CA PHE A 36 -13.07 1.75 9.99
C PHE A 36 -13.33 0.42 10.70
N MET A 37 -12.34 -0.47 10.75
CA MET A 37 -12.44 -1.69 11.55
C MET A 37 -12.72 -1.39 13.03
N LEU A 38 -12.21 -0.29 13.59
CA LEU A 38 -12.49 0.09 14.98
C LEU A 38 -13.98 0.40 15.22
N PHE A 39 -14.74 0.84 14.21
CA PHE A 39 -16.17 1.09 14.34
C PHE A 39 -17.01 -0.19 14.31
N MET A 40 -16.44 -1.32 13.91
CA MET A 40 -17.16 -2.59 13.93
C MET A 40 -17.45 -3.03 15.36
N LYS A 41 -18.65 -3.59 15.55
CA LYS A 41 -19.14 -4.00 16.87
C LYS A 41 -18.16 -4.99 17.52
N GLY A 42 -17.71 -4.66 18.72
CA GLY A 42 -16.82 -5.50 19.53
C GLY A 42 -15.32 -5.35 19.24
N HIS A 43 -14.91 -4.60 18.22
CA HIS A 43 -13.48 -4.40 17.93
C HIS A 43 -12.77 -3.55 18.99
N ILE A 44 -13.38 -2.47 19.46
CA ILE A 44 -12.82 -1.65 20.56
C ILE A 44 -12.69 -2.46 21.85
N LEU A 45 -13.67 -3.33 22.15
CA LEU A 45 -13.61 -4.20 23.33
C LEU A 45 -12.46 -5.20 23.23
N LYS A 46 -12.34 -5.89 22.09
CA LYS A 46 -11.20 -6.79 21.82
C LYS A 46 -9.86 -6.06 21.91
N MET A 47 -9.77 -4.84 21.37
CA MET A 47 -8.57 -4.02 21.46
C MET A 47 -8.23 -3.68 22.92
N ASN A 48 -9.23 -3.35 23.74
CA ASN A 48 -9.07 -3.12 25.18
C ASN A 48 -8.61 -4.38 25.93
N ASP A 49 -9.06 -5.56 25.49
CA ASP A 49 -8.61 -6.86 26.00
C ASP A 49 -7.22 -7.27 25.47
N GLY A 50 -6.57 -6.40 24.69
CA GLY A 50 -5.26 -6.66 24.10
C GLY A 50 -5.27 -7.70 22.98
N ILE A 51 -6.38 -7.85 22.27
CA ILE A 51 -6.53 -8.77 21.13
C ILE A 51 -6.43 -8.00 19.83
N MET A 52 -5.48 -8.38 18.98
CA MET A 52 -5.17 -7.74 17.71
C MET A 52 -5.71 -8.55 16.52
N GLY A 53 -7.03 -8.45 16.29
CA GLY A 53 -7.69 -9.09 15.15
C GLY A 53 -7.37 -10.59 15.05
N PRO A 54 -7.02 -11.12 13.86
CA PRO A 54 -6.69 -12.53 13.66
C PRO A 54 -5.32 -12.94 14.24
N LEU A 55 -4.46 -11.98 14.65
CA LEU A 55 -3.12 -12.26 15.18
C LEU A 55 -3.15 -12.72 16.65
N GLY A 56 -4.28 -12.57 17.33
CA GLY A 56 -4.42 -12.96 18.73
C GLY A 56 -3.88 -11.92 19.71
N PRO A 57 -3.29 -12.33 20.86
CA PRO A 57 -2.85 -11.39 21.90
C PRO A 57 -1.76 -10.44 21.41
N ALA A 58 -1.85 -9.17 21.77
CA ALA A 58 -0.90 -8.10 21.46
C ALA A 58 0.39 -8.23 22.31
N THR A 59 1.11 -9.32 22.12
CA THR A 59 2.42 -9.54 22.75
C THR A 59 3.45 -8.57 22.18
N PRO A 60 4.52 -8.24 22.93
CA PRO A 60 5.59 -7.37 22.43
C PRO A 60 6.18 -7.83 21.08
N GLN A 61 6.26 -9.15 20.87
CA GLN A 61 6.77 -9.75 19.64
C GLN A 61 5.83 -9.53 18.46
N ILE A 62 4.52 -9.70 18.66
CA ILE A 62 3.51 -9.46 17.62
C ILE A 62 3.49 -7.98 17.26
N MET A 63 3.48 -7.08 18.26
CA MET A 63 3.49 -5.64 18.01
C MET A 63 4.74 -5.19 17.26
N LEU A 64 5.91 -5.74 17.60
CA LEU A 64 7.15 -5.46 16.87
C LEU A 64 7.08 -5.98 15.43
N GLY A 65 6.55 -7.18 15.22
CA GLY A 65 6.37 -7.76 13.89
C GLY A 65 5.48 -6.89 12.99
N VAL A 66 4.29 -6.51 13.48
CA VAL A 66 3.36 -5.64 12.74
C VAL A 66 3.98 -4.25 12.51
N SER A 67 4.73 -3.72 13.47
CA SER A 67 5.42 -2.44 13.30
C SER A 67 6.45 -2.49 12.17
N VAL A 68 7.29 -3.54 12.14
CA VAL A 68 8.27 -3.73 11.06
C VAL A 68 7.58 -3.91 9.72
N LEU A 69 6.48 -4.67 9.68
CA LEU A 69 5.65 -4.84 8.50
C LEU A 69 5.14 -3.49 7.98
N MET A 70 4.70 -2.57 8.84
CA MET A 70 4.20 -1.25 8.40
C MET A 70 5.30 -0.22 8.12
N ILE A 71 6.49 -0.38 8.71
CA ILE A 71 7.64 0.51 8.45
C ILE A 71 8.12 0.38 7.00
N ILE A 72 8.18 -0.83 6.47
CA ILE A 72 8.67 -1.08 5.11
C ILE A 72 7.89 -0.25 4.05
N PRO A 73 6.56 -0.34 3.91
CA PRO A 73 5.81 0.42 2.91
C PRO A 73 5.88 1.93 3.17
N SER A 74 5.97 2.34 4.44
CA SER A 74 6.18 3.75 4.82
C SER A 74 7.52 4.29 4.31
N LEU A 75 8.61 3.51 4.47
CA LEU A 75 9.93 3.87 3.96
C LEU A 75 9.99 3.80 2.43
N MET A 76 9.24 2.89 1.81
CA MET A 76 9.18 2.77 0.36
C MET A 76 8.72 4.06 -0.34
N ILE A 77 7.90 4.89 0.32
CA ILE A 77 7.48 6.20 -0.20
C ILE A 77 8.71 7.07 -0.50
N ALA A 78 9.62 7.21 0.47
CA ALA A 78 10.85 7.98 0.31
C ALA A 78 11.90 7.23 -0.52
N ALA A 79 12.03 5.93 -0.30
CA ALA A 79 13.01 5.08 -0.98
C ALA A 79 12.79 5.06 -2.49
N CYS A 80 11.54 5.11 -2.96
CA CYS A 80 11.23 5.23 -4.38
C CYS A 80 11.86 6.48 -5.01
N ILE A 81 12.02 7.57 -4.28
CA ILE A 81 12.58 8.83 -4.81
C ILE A 81 14.11 8.82 -4.73
N ILE A 82 14.66 8.26 -3.66
CA ILE A 82 16.10 8.35 -3.33
C ILE A 82 16.91 7.25 -4.00
N LEU A 83 16.36 6.04 -4.13
CA LEU A 83 17.11 4.87 -4.60
C LEU A 83 17.41 4.91 -6.10
N PRO A 84 18.57 4.39 -6.54
CA PRO A 84 18.89 4.29 -7.95
C PRO A 84 17.95 3.31 -8.66
N PRO A 85 17.63 3.54 -9.95
CA PRO A 85 16.63 2.78 -10.71
C PRO A 85 16.74 1.24 -10.60
N LYS A 86 17.96 0.69 -10.63
CA LYS A 86 18.19 -0.76 -10.59
C LYS A 86 17.70 -1.38 -9.28
N ILE A 87 18.07 -0.79 -8.14
CA ILE A 87 17.68 -1.27 -6.81
C ILE A 87 16.18 -1.02 -6.61
N ASN A 88 15.74 0.18 -6.97
CA ASN A 88 14.35 0.61 -6.81
C ASN A 88 13.38 -0.34 -7.52
N ARG A 89 13.71 -0.76 -8.74
CA ARG A 89 12.95 -1.76 -9.50
C ARG A 89 12.80 -3.09 -8.77
N ILE A 90 13.91 -3.67 -8.29
CA ILE A 90 13.90 -4.98 -7.63
C ILE A 90 13.09 -4.91 -6.33
N VAL A 91 13.36 -3.88 -5.52
CA VAL A 91 12.74 -3.72 -4.20
C VAL A 91 11.22 -3.48 -4.32
N ASN A 92 10.77 -2.69 -5.31
CA ASN A 92 9.32 -2.50 -5.55
C ASN A 92 8.61 -3.78 -6.00
N ILE A 93 9.22 -4.59 -6.87
CA ILE A 93 8.63 -5.86 -7.29
C ILE A 93 8.56 -6.82 -6.11
N LEU A 94 9.66 -6.96 -5.36
CA LEU A 94 9.72 -7.84 -4.20
C LEU A 94 8.67 -7.48 -3.16
N PHE A 95 8.65 -6.23 -2.71
CA PHE A 95 7.68 -5.82 -1.69
C PHE A 95 6.28 -5.74 -2.24
N GLY A 96 6.06 -5.32 -3.49
CA GLY A 96 4.75 -5.34 -4.11
C GLY A 96 4.11 -6.73 -4.05
N VAL A 97 4.85 -7.78 -4.43
CA VAL A 97 4.39 -9.18 -4.34
C VAL A 97 4.14 -9.60 -2.89
N ILE A 98 5.07 -9.31 -1.97
CA ILE A 98 4.93 -9.66 -0.55
C ILE A 98 3.66 -9.02 0.03
N TYR A 99 3.43 -7.72 -0.19
CA TYR A 99 2.26 -7.03 0.35
C TYR A 99 0.97 -7.51 -0.30
N THR A 100 0.95 -7.83 -1.60
CA THR A 100 -0.24 -8.47 -2.21
C THR A 100 -0.60 -9.77 -1.47
N LEU A 101 0.38 -10.61 -1.14
CA LEU A 101 0.13 -11.86 -0.40
C LEU A 101 -0.32 -11.61 1.05
N VAL A 102 0.27 -10.61 1.72
CA VAL A 102 -0.12 -10.22 3.08
C VAL A 102 -1.56 -9.72 3.11
N ILE A 103 -1.95 -8.83 2.19
CA ILE A 103 -3.32 -8.33 2.09
C ILE A 103 -4.29 -9.48 1.80
N PHE A 104 -3.95 -10.36 0.86
CA PHE A 104 -4.76 -11.54 0.56
C PHE A 104 -4.96 -12.43 1.80
N ALA A 105 -3.90 -12.70 2.55
CA ALA A 105 -3.96 -13.50 3.77
C ALA A 105 -4.78 -12.81 4.88
N ALA A 106 -4.69 -11.49 5.00
CA ALA A 106 -5.45 -10.71 5.98
C ALA A 106 -6.95 -10.61 5.63
N ALA A 107 -7.28 -10.62 4.35
CA ALA A 107 -8.66 -10.59 3.86
C ALA A 107 -9.34 -11.97 3.83
N TYR A 108 -8.54 -13.05 3.91
CA TYR A 108 -9.06 -14.40 3.73
C TYR A 108 -10.03 -14.80 4.85
N GLY A 109 -11.27 -15.10 4.47
CA GLY A 109 -12.31 -15.56 5.38
C GLY A 109 -13.08 -14.44 6.09
N ASP A 110 -12.89 -13.17 5.73
CA ASP A 110 -13.70 -12.05 6.20
C ASP A 110 -14.68 -11.60 5.10
N ASP A 111 -15.97 -11.72 5.37
CA ASP A 111 -17.06 -11.39 4.45
C ASP A 111 -17.53 -9.92 4.57
N THR A 112 -16.83 -9.09 5.35
CA THR A 112 -17.24 -7.71 5.61
C THR A 112 -17.08 -6.85 4.35
N PRO A 113 -18.16 -6.21 3.83
CA PRO A 113 -18.11 -5.56 2.51
C PRO A 113 -17.06 -4.46 2.36
N PHE A 114 -16.88 -3.61 3.38
CA PHE A 114 -15.86 -2.55 3.29
C PHE A 114 -14.46 -3.15 3.34
N TRP A 115 -14.24 -4.19 4.15
CA TRP A 115 -12.94 -4.86 4.26
C TRP A 115 -12.52 -5.49 2.92
N ILE A 116 -13.45 -6.17 2.25
CA ILE A 116 -13.25 -6.71 0.90
C ILE A 116 -12.91 -5.59 -0.08
N LEU A 117 -13.65 -4.47 -0.06
CA LEU A 117 -13.40 -3.34 -0.96
C LEU A 117 -11.99 -2.77 -0.77
N PHE A 118 -11.58 -2.49 0.47
CA PHE A 118 -10.24 -2.01 0.78
C PHE A 118 -9.18 -3.02 0.31
N SER A 119 -9.34 -4.30 0.68
CA SER A 119 -8.40 -5.36 0.32
C SER A 119 -8.21 -5.51 -1.20
N VAL A 120 -9.29 -5.45 -1.98
CA VAL A 120 -9.24 -5.53 -3.44
C VAL A 120 -8.49 -4.33 -4.03
N ILE A 121 -8.75 -3.12 -3.54
CA ILE A 121 -8.07 -1.91 -4.02
C ILE A 121 -6.59 -1.91 -3.63
N GLU A 122 -6.26 -2.31 -2.40
CA GLU A 122 -4.88 -2.41 -1.91
C GLU A 122 -4.08 -3.45 -2.70
N MET A 123 -4.67 -4.61 -3.00
CA MET A 123 -4.08 -5.60 -3.90
C MET A 123 -3.89 -5.02 -5.31
N ALA A 124 -4.86 -4.30 -5.85
CA ALA A 124 -4.72 -3.66 -7.16
C ALA A 124 -3.57 -2.64 -7.19
N ILE A 125 -3.39 -1.86 -6.12
CA ILE A 125 -2.27 -0.91 -5.99
C ILE A 125 -0.93 -1.63 -5.90
N THR A 126 -0.81 -2.69 -5.09
CA THR A 126 0.44 -3.45 -4.97
C THR A 126 0.82 -4.17 -6.26
N LEU A 127 -0.16 -4.67 -7.01
CA LEU A 127 0.04 -5.20 -8.37
C LEU A 127 0.44 -4.10 -9.36
N ALA A 128 -0.15 -2.90 -9.27
CA ALA A 128 0.23 -1.75 -10.08
C ALA A 128 1.68 -1.32 -9.80
N ILE A 129 2.11 -1.32 -8.53
CA ILE A 129 3.51 -1.09 -8.13
C ILE A 129 4.43 -2.09 -8.85
N CYS A 130 4.11 -3.39 -8.82
CA CYS A 130 4.88 -4.41 -9.52
C CYS A 130 4.93 -4.15 -11.02
N TYR A 131 3.80 -3.81 -11.63
CA TYR A 131 3.69 -3.53 -13.06
C TYR A 131 4.53 -2.33 -13.49
N PHE A 132 4.43 -1.21 -12.78
CA PHE A 132 5.23 -0.02 -13.09
C PHE A 132 6.72 -0.29 -12.86
N ALA A 133 7.09 -0.91 -11.74
CA ALA A 133 8.48 -1.29 -11.51
C ALA A 133 9.01 -2.22 -12.61
N PHE A 134 8.20 -3.16 -13.11
CA PHE A 134 8.58 -4.02 -14.22
C PHE A 134 8.80 -3.25 -15.52
N LYS A 135 7.92 -2.29 -15.83
CA LYS A 135 7.95 -1.41 -17.02
C LYS A 135 8.96 -0.26 -16.94
N TRP A 136 9.89 -0.28 -15.98
CA TRP A 136 10.90 0.75 -15.86
C TRP A 136 11.64 0.97 -17.21
N PRO A 137 11.65 2.20 -17.76
CA PRO A 137 12.31 2.48 -19.02
C PRO A 137 13.78 2.10 -18.95
N ARG A 138 14.25 1.29 -19.90
CA ARG A 138 15.68 1.05 -20.06
C ARG A 138 16.24 2.23 -20.85
N GLU A 139 17.43 2.68 -20.50
CA GLU A 139 18.20 3.53 -21.41
C GLU A 139 18.38 2.75 -22.72
N THR A 140 17.72 3.22 -23.77
CA THR A 140 18.08 2.85 -25.13
C THR A 140 19.45 3.47 -25.39
N GLN A 141 20.45 2.61 -25.62
CA GLN A 141 21.73 3.03 -26.19
C GLN A 141 21.51 3.73 -27.53
#